data_AF-A0A7V4G9L5-F1
#
_entry.id   AF-A0A7V4G9L5-F1
#
_cell.length_a   1.000
_cell.length_b   1.000
_cell.length_c   1.000
_cell.angle_alpha   90.00
_cell.angle_beta   90.00
_cell.angle_gamma   90.00
#
_symmetry.space_group_name_H-M   'P 1'
#
loop_
_entity.id
_entity.type
_entity.pdbx_description
1 polymer ?
#
loop_
_entity_poly.entity_id
_entity_poly.type
_entity_poly.pdbx_seq_one_letter_code
_entity_poly.pdbx_strand_id
1 'polypeptide(L)'
;MPVPVTYPGVYIEELPSGVRTITGVSTSVAAFVDYFRRGFMDKAVQIFSMADFEREFGGLETLSEASYAIQQFFLNGGTEAWVVRTAGGTPRAADVEIQTEPGGPLALRVTAGAFHPSRTN
;
A
#
# COMPACT_ATOMS: atom_id res chain seq x y z
N MET A 1 10.93 28.32 31.68
CA MET A 1 11.11 29.13 32.91
C MET A 1 10.87 30.58 32.50
N PRO A 2 10.15 31.41 33.27
CA PRO A 2 9.89 32.79 32.87
C PRO A 2 11.19 33.58 32.82
N VAL A 3 11.40 34.36 31.76
CA VAL A 3 12.57 35.22 31.63
C VAL A 3 12.40 36.43 32.56
N PRO A 4 13.33 36.69 33.49
CA PRO A 4 13.24 37.87 34.35
C PRO A 4 13.43 39.14 33.52
N VAL A 5 12.42 40.02 33.51
CA VAL A 5 12.46 41.32 32.82
C VAL A 5 12.99 42.40 33.76
N THR A 6 13.97 43.19 33.30
CA THR A 6 14.71 44.17 34.13
C THR A 6 14.27 45.63 33.93
N TYR A 7 13.33 45.91 33.02
CA TYR A 7 12.85 47.27 32.77
C TYR A 7 11.43 47.28 32.16
N PRO A 8 10.69 48.41 32.26
CA PRO A 8 9.37 48.53 31.64
C PRO A 8 9.47 48.44 30.12
N GLY A 9 8.77 47.48 29.51
CA GLY A 9 8.77 47.24 28.07
C GLY A 9 7.83 46.11 27.69
N VAL A 10 7.57 45.95 26.39
CA VAL A 10 6.83 44.80 25.85
C VAL A 10 7.86 43.75 25.41
N TYR A 11 7.76 42.54 25.96
CA TYR A 11 8.63 41.42 25.64
C TYR A 11 7.80 40.36 24.89
N ILE A 12 8.24 40.02 23.68
CA ILE A 12 7.60 39.00 22.85
C ILE A 12 8.44 37.74 22.94
N GLU A 13 7.84 36.66 23.43
CA GLU A 13 8.44 35.32 23.43
C GLU A 13 7.67 34.46 22.43
N GLU A 14 8.29 34.13 21.29
CA GLU A 14 7.74 33.17 20.35
C GLU A 14 8.07 31.75 20.83
N LEU A 15 7.11 31.11 21.50
CA LEU A 15 7.21 29.67 21.72
C LEU A 15 7.01 28.97 20.37
N PRO A 16 7.91 28.06 19.95
CA PRO A 16 7.69 27.27 18.75
C PRO A 16 6.38 26.51 18.92
N SER A 17 5.40 26.84 18.09
CA SER A 17 4.10 26.18 18.11
C SER A 17 4.33 24.73 17.68
N GLY A 18 4.02 23.79 18.58
CA GLY A 18 4.17 22.34 18.36
C GLY A 18 3.16 21.77 17.34
N VAL A 19 2.85 22.53 16.30
CA VAL A 19 1.90 22.14 15.27
C VAL A 19 2.59 21.12 14.38
N ARG A 20 2.37 19.84 14.69
CA ARG A 20 2.66 18.76 13.74
C ARG A 20 1.61 18.83 12.64
N THR A 21 1.98 19.34 11.49
CA THR A 21 1.12 19.31 10.31
C THR A 21 0.73 17.87 10.03
N ILE A 22 -0.57 17.60 9.91
CA ILE A 22 -1.06 16.30 9.45
C ILE A 22 -0.70 16.21 7.97
N THR A 23 0.29 15.38 7.64
CA THR A 23 0.65 15.10 6.26
C THR A 23 -0.53 14.43 5.57
N GLY A 24 -0.97 14.97 4.43
CA GLY A 24 -1.97 14.31 3.60
C GLY A 24 -1.50 12.92 3.21
N VAL A 25 -2.32 11.91 3.49
CA VAL A 25 -2.08 10.52 3.08
C VAL A 25 -2.87 10.26 1.81
N SER A 26 -2.29 9.53 0.86
CA SER A 26 -2.97 9.12 -0.38
C SER A 26 -4.21 8.31 -0.03
N THR A 27 -5.40 8.79 -0.41
CA THR A 27 -6.68 8.13 -0.12
C THR A 27 -7.04 7.05 -1.14
N SER A 28 -6.19 6.83 -2.15
CA SER A 28 -6.43 5.90 -3.26
C SER A 28 -5.14 5.17 -3.66
N VAL A 29 -4.60 4.38 -2.75
CA VAL A 29 -3.49 3.44 -3.05
C VAL A 29 -4.09 2.07 -3.37
N ALA A 30 -3.99 1.62 -4.62
CA ALA A 30 -4.46 0.30 -5.02
C ALA A 30 -3.44 -0.80 -4.67
N ALA A 31 -3.91 -2.04 -4.51
CA ALA A 31 -3.04 -3.20 -4.37
C ALA A 31 -3.50 -4.30 -5.34
N PHE A 32 -2.57 -4.79 -6.17
CA PHE A 32 -2.79 -5.85 -7.14
C PHE A 32 -1.89 -7.04 -6.82
N VAL A 33 -2.49 -8.23 -6.77
CA VAL A 33 -1.79 -9.49 -6.47
C VAL A 33 -2.16 -10.48 -7.55
N ASP A 34 -1.18 -10.91 -8.35
CA ASP A 34 -1.41 -11.86 -9.44
C ASP A 34 -0.10 -12.49 -9.91
N TYR A 35 -0.19 -13.34 -10.92
CA TYR A 35 0.92 -13.80 -11.72
C TYR A 35 1.42 -12.68 -12.64
N PHE A 36 2.74 -12.51 -12.74
CA PHE A 36 3.38 -11.62 -13.70
C PHE A 36 4.58 -12.31 -14.36
N ARG A 37 4.99 -11.85 -15.55
CA ARG A 37 6.04 -12.48 -16.36
C ARG A 37 7.42 -12.41 -15.69
N ARG A 38 7.76 -11.27 -15.10
CA ARG A 38 9.02 -11.02 -14.37
C ARG A 38 8.75 -10.25 -13.09
N GLY A 39 9.80 -10.04 -12.30
CA GLY A 39 9.75 -9.27 -11.05
C GLY A 39 10.01 -10.14 -9.83
N PHE A 40 10.21 -9.47 -8.69
CA PHE A 40 10.45 -10.12 -7.40
C PHE A 40 9.22 -10.92 -6.97
N MET A 41 9.43 -12.19 -6.66
CA MET A 41 8.38 -13.08 -6.20
C MET A 41 8.06 -12.81 -4.72
N ASP A 42 6.77 -12.83 -4.38
CA ASP A 42 6.21 -12.62 -3.03
C ASP A 42 6.67 -11.32 -2.35
N LYS A 43 7.06 -10.33 -3.16
CA LYS A 43 7.49 -9.01 -2.69
C LYS A 43 6.59 -7.94 -3.27
N ALA A 44 6.04 -7.12 -2.39
CA ALA A 44 5.29 -5.94 -2.77
C ALA A 44 6.25 -4.87 -3.33
N VAL A 45 5.98 -4.44 -4.57
CA VAL A 45 6.71 -3.35 -5.22
C VAL A 45 5.72 -2.21 -5.45
N GLN A 46 6.09 -1.02 -4.99
CA GLN A 46 5.31 0.19 -5.21
C GLN A 46 5.60 0.73 -6.62
N ILE A 47 4.54 1.07 -7.34
CA ILE A 47 4.61 1.63 -8.69
C ILE A 47 3.76 2.89 -8.76
N PHE A 48 4.23 3.88 -9.52
CA PHE A 48 3.57 5.18 -9.69
C PHE A 48 3.06 5.41 -11.11
N SER A 49 3.38 4.50 -12.02
CA SER A 49 2.98 4.59 -13.43
C SER A 49 2.92 3.21 -14.08
N MET A 50 2.20 3.15 -15.21
CA MET A 50 2.21 1.95 -16.06
C MET A 50 3.61 1.61 -16.60
N ALA A 51 4.46 2.63 -16.83
CA ALA A 51 5.84 2.41 -17.28
C ALA A 51 6.71 1.73 -16.21
N ASP A 52 6.50 2.05 -14.93
CA ASP A 52 7.15 1.35 -13.82
C ASP A 52 6.72 -0.12 -13.76
N PHE A 53 5.42 -0.38 -13.93
CA PHE A 53 4.90 -1.74 -14.01
C PHE A 53 5.51 -2.52 -15.17
N GLU A 54 5.58 -1.93 -16.37
CA GLU A 54 6.22 -2.56 -17.52
C GLU A 54 7.69 -2.88 -17.24
N ARG A 55 8.44 -1.94 -16.64
CA ARG A 55 9.87 -2.08 -16.30
C ARG A 55 10.13 -3.18 -15.27
N GLU A 56 9.32 -3.27 -14.21
CA GLU A 56 9.53 -4.21 -13.11
C GLU A 56 8.91 -5.59 -13.38
N PHE A 57 7.70 -5.63 -13.97
CA PHE A 57 6.87 -6.84 -14.07
C PHE A 57 6.69 -7.38 -15.50
N GLY A 58 7.05 -6.61 -16.52
CA GLY A 58 7.08 -7.04 -17.90
C GLY A 58 5.83 -6.73 -18.71
N GLY A 59 4.92 -5.92 -18.16
CA GLY A 59 3.75 -5.39 -18.87
C GLY A 59 2.57 -6.34 -18.87
N LEU A 60 1.73 -6.21 -19.90
CA LEU A 60 0.52 -7.01 -20.07
C LEU A 60 0.85 -8.49 -20.27
N GLU A 61 0.08 -9.35 -19.60
CA GLU A 61 0.19 -10.78 -19.75
C GLU A 61 -1.20 -11.43 -19.81
N THR A 62 -1.38 -12.35 -20.78
CA THR A 62 -2.64 -13.05 -21.04
C THR A 62 -3.06 -13.97 -19.90
N LEU A 63 -2.11 -14.49 -19.13
CA LEU A 63 -2.37 -15.29 -17.92
C LEU A 63 -2.64 -14.44 -16.67
N SER A 64 -2.62 -13.11 -16.78
CA SER A 64 -2.72 -12.16 -15.66
C SER A 64 -3.83 -11.15 -15.92
N GLU A 65 -5.01 -11.37 -15.34
CA GLU A 65 -6.11 -10.39 -15.42
C GLU A 65 -5.72 -9.08 -14.73
N ALA A 66 -4.92 -9.16 -13.66
CA ALA A 66 -4.45 -7.97 -12.96
C ALA A 66 -3.56 -7.08 -13.85
N SER A 67 -2.83 -7.64 -14.81
CA SER A 67 -2.03 -6.82 -15.73
C SER A 67 -2.90 -5.84 -16.54
N TYR A 68 -4.08 -6.27 -16.99
CA TYR A 68 -5.05 -5.41 -17.66
C TYR A 68 -5.74 -4.46 -16.69
N ALA A 69 -6.06 -4.93 -15.47
CA ALA A 69 -6.65 -4.08 -14.43
C ALA A 69 -5.72 -2.92 -14.02
N ILE A 70 -4.41 -3.19 -13.90
CA ILE A 70 -3.38 -2.18 -13.60
C ILE A 70 -3.33 -1.13 -14.72
N GLN A 71 -3.35 -1.57 -15.99
CA GLN A 71 -3.41 -0.65 -17.12
C GLN A 71 -4.65 0.25 -17.05
N GLN A 72 -5.83 -0.34 -16.82
CA GLN A 72 -7.07 0.42 -16.69
C GLN A 72 -7.05 1.36 -15.48
N PHE A 73 -6.46 0.94 -14.35
CA PHE A 73 -6.32 1.77 -13.17
C PHE A 73 -5.55 3.06 -13.46
N PHE A 74 -4.37 2.96 -14.09
CA PHE A 74 -3.60 4.15 -14.45
C PHE A 74 -4.27 4.99 -15.54
N LEU A 75 -4.97 4.36 -16.50
CA LEU A 75 -5.76 5.08 -17.50
C LEU A 75 -6.94 5.85 -16.88
N ASN A 76 -7.53 5.34 -15.79
CA ASN A 76 -8.64 5.97 -15.08
C ASN A 76 -8.18 7.01 -14.04
N GLY A 77 -6.91 7.41 -14.05
CA GLY A 77 -6.38 8.44 -13.15
C GLY A 77 -5.85 7.92 -11.81
N GLY A 78 -5.65 6.60 -11.67
CA GLY A 78 -4.88 6.04 -10.58
C GLY A 78 -3.43 6.51 -10.63
N THR A 79 -2.84 6.81 -9.46
CA THR A 79 -1.50 7.40 -9.36
C THR A 79 -0.51 6.54 -8.59
N GLU A 80 -0.99 5.59 -7.79
CA GLU A 80 -0.16 4.80 -6.89
C GLU A 80 -0.77 3.41 -6.73
N ALA A 81 0.05 2.38 -6.93
CA ALA A 81 -0.35 1.00 -6.69
C ALA A 81 0.80 0.17 -6.12
N TRP A 82 0.43 -0.82 -5.31
CA TRP A 82 1.32 -1.90 -4.91
C TRP A 82 1.04 -3.11 -5.79
N VAL A 83 2.11 -3.71 -6.32
CA VAL A 83 2.01 -4.92 -7.14
C VAL A 83 2.82 -6.02 -6.48
N VAL A 84 2.17 -7.16 -6.24
CA VAL A 84 2.80 -8.36 -5.70
C VAL A 84 2.71 -9.45 -6.75
N ARG A 85 3.88 -9.91 -7.21
CA ARG A 85 3.97 -11.08 -8.06
C ARG A 85 3.92 -12.33 -7.20
N THR A 86 2.95 -13.18 -7.47
CA THR A 86 2.87 -14.53 -6.89
C THR A 86 3.18 -15.56 -7.97
N ALA A 87 3.87 -16.64 -7.61
CA ALA A 87 4.05 -17.75 -8.54
C ALA A 87 2.92 -18.76 -8.40
N GLY A 88 2.65 -19.47 -9.51
CA GLY A 88 1.83 -20.67 -9.49
C GLY A 88 2.46 -21.72 -8.59
N GLY A 89 1.83 -21.97 -7.45
CA GLY A 89 2.10 -23.06 -6.53
C GLY A 89 0.78 -23.74 -6.15
N THR A 90 0.82 -24.79 -5.35
CA THR A 90 -0.41 -25.38 -4.81
C THR A 90 -1.07 -24.35 -3.88
N PRO A 91 -2.27 -23.84 -4.22
CA PRO A 91 -2.91 -22.82 -3.40
C PRO A 91 -3.15 -23.40 -2.01
N ARG A 92 -2.74 -22.66 -1.00
CA ARG A 92 -2.90 -23.03 0.41
C ARG A 92 -3.79 -21.99 1.07
N ALA A 93 -4.65 -22.44 1.96
CA ALA A 93 -5.44 -21.52 2.78
C ALA A 93 -4.47 -20.66 3.60
N ALA A 94 -4.74 -19.36 3.65
CA ALA A 94 -3.97 -18.40 4.43
C ALA A 94 -4.93 -17.56 5.28
N ASP A 95 -4.50 -17.21 6.48
CA ASP A 95 -5.21 -16.28 7.33
C ASP A 95 -4.26 -15.26 7.92
N VAL A 96 -4.74 -14.02 8.05
CA VAL A 96 -4.01 -12.95 8.73
C VAL A 96 -4.94 -12.24 9.70
N GLU A 97 -4.40 -11.92 10.87
CA GLU A 97 -5.07 -11.17 11.91
C GLU A 97 -4.55 -9.73 11.91
N ILE A 98 -5.44 -8.79 11.64
CA ILE A 98 -5.14 -7.35 11.70
C ILE A 98 -5.54 -6.87 13.09
N GLN A 99 -4.58 -6.31 13.82
CA GLN A 99 -4.77 -5.70 15.14
C GLN A 99 -5.06 -4.21 14.98
N THR A 100 -5.84 -3.61 15.90
CA THR A 100 -6.08 -2.15 15.90
C THR A 100 -4.81 -1.35 16.19
N GLU A 101 -3.90 -1.95 16.96
CA GLU A 101 -2.61 -1.40 17.38
C GLU A 101 -1.66 -2.54 17.74
N PRO A 102 -0.34 -2.35 17.71
CA PRO A 102 0.63 -3.42 17.98
C PRO A 102 0.41 -4.03 19.37
N GLY A 103 0.02 -5.32 19.42
CA GLY A 103 -0.31 -6.03 20.65
C GLY A 103 -1.72 -5.77 21.19
N GLY A 104 -2.54 -5.01 20.46
CA GLY A 104 -3.92 -4.71 20.78
C GLY A 104 -4.91 -5.82 20.42
N PRO A 105 -6.21 -5.62 20.70
CA PRO A 105 -7.25 -6.58 20.38
C PRO A 105 -7.36 -6.82 18.87
N LEU A 106 -7.76 -8.05 18.54
CA LEU A 106 -7.96 -8.51 17.17
C LEU A 106 -9.10 -7.70 16.52
N ALA A 107 -8.79 -6.95 15.46
CA ALA A 107 -9.74 -6.06 14.80
C ALA A 107 -10.45 -6.77 13.64
N LEU A 108 -9.69 -7.50 12.82
CA LEU A 108 -10.19 -8.15 11.62
C LEU A 108 -9.37 -9.41 11.32
N ARG A 109 -10.05 -10.53 11.06
CA ARG A 109 -9.42 -11.73 10.49
C ARG A 109 -9.75 -11.79 9.01
N VAL A 110 -8.71 -11.79 8.18
CA VAL A 110 -8.84 -11.95 6.73
C VAL A 110 -8.40 -13.36 6.37
N THR A 111 -9.28 -14.12 5.73
CA THR A 111 -9.01 -15.51 5.30
C THR A 111 -9.06 -15.62 3.78
N ALA A 112 -8.05 -16.25 3.18
CA ALA A 112 -8.01 -16.65 1.78
C ALA A 112 -8.09 -18.19 1.70
N GLY A 113 -9.08 -18.69 0.95
CA GLY A 113 -9.23 -20.13 0.72
C GLY A 113 -8.24 -20.66 -0.32
N ALA A 114 -7.84 -21.92 -0.20
CA ALA A 114 -7.14 -22.62 -1.28
C ALA A 114 -8.08 -22.84 -2.48
N PHE A 115 -7.74 -22.33 -3.65
CA PHE A 115 -8.48 -22.62 -4.88
C PHE A 115 -8.25 -24.07 -5.31
N HIS A 116 -9.23 -24.96 -5.12
CA HIS A 116 -9.18 -26.31 -5.68
C HIS A 116 -9.75 -26.29 -7.10
N PRO A 117 -9.01 -26.71 -8.15
CA PRO A 117 -9.46 -26.62 -9.55
C PRO A 117 -10.60 -27.58 -9.93
N SER A 118 -11.36 -28.15 -8.98
CA SER A 118 -12.41 -29.14 -9.27
C SER A 118 -13.77 -28.55 -9.65
N ARG A 119 -13.83 -27.36 -10.27
CA ARG A 119 -15.06 -26.88 -10.93
C ARG A 119 -14.89 -26.96 -12.44
N THR A 120 -14.90 -28.19 -12.92
CA THR A 120 -15.27 -28.54 -14.29
C THR A 120 -16.76 -28.25 -14.46
N ASN A 121 -17.10 -27.54 -15.52
CA ASN A 121 -18.47 -27.45 -16.05
C ASN A 121 -18.81 -28.75 -16.77
#